data_AF-A0A673H590-F1
#
_entry.id   AF-A0A673H590-F1
#
_cell.length_a   1.000
_cell.length_b   1.000
_cell.length_c   1.000
_cell.angle_alpha   90.00
_cell.angle_beta   90.00
_cell.angle_gamma   90.00
#
_symmetry.space_group_name_H-M   'P 1'
#
loop_
_entity.id
_entity.type
_entity.pdbx_description
1 polymer ?
#
loop_
_entity_poly.entity_id
_entity_poly.type
_entity_poly.pdbx_seq_one_letter_code
_entity_poly.pdbx_strand_id
1 'polypeptide(L)'
;MLFVLIQLVLSKAADLDHHWVAQAWLTDVGLPQYSQFFHTHLVDGRLLSTLTRTDLEKHLHVSKKAHQNSLLLGIQLLHTLNFDKEILQSRRSECGNQNTDPIVWTCHRIIKWIKEIDLKEFADNLQNSGVHGAIMVLDPSFSSDTMATALCIPCNKHMVRHHLNDEMKALVSAASRQEHVWMGTSKERNENVCSEKENKSDFYCFTVYIYATVYHFTII
;
A
#
# COMPACT_ATOMS: atom_id res chain seq x y z
N MET A 1 -5.18 -27.79 5.77
CA MET A 1 -4.32 -26.57 5.80
C MET A 1 -5.08 -25.31 5.41
N LEU A 2 -5.80 -25.26 4.27
CA LEU A 2 -6.52 -24.06 3.83
C LEU A 2 -7.55 -23.52 4.86
N PHE A 3 -8.31 -24.41 5.50
CA PHE A 3 -9.28 -24.03 6.54
C PHE A 3 -8.64 -23.35 7.77
N VAL A 4 -7.46 -23.83 8.19
CA VAL A 4 -6.73 -23.26 9.34
C VAL A 4 -6.16 -21.88 9.01
N LEU A 5 -5.65 -21.69 7.78
CA LEU A 5 -5.18 -20.38 7.31
C LEU A 5 -6.32 -19.37 7.20
N ILE A 6 -7.48 -19.76 6.66
CA ILE A 6 -8.68 -18.91 6.60
C ILE A 6 -9.13 -18.52 8.02
N GLN A 7 -9.15 -19.47 8.96
CA GLN A 7 -9.55 -19.21 10.34
C GLN A 7 -8.56 -18.29 11.06
N LEU A 8 -7.25 -18.41 10.79
CA LEU A 8 -6.23 -17.53 11.34
C LEU A 8 -6.36 -16.10 10.80
N VAL A 9 -6.53 -15.92 9.49
CA VAL A 9 -6.72 -14.59 8.88
C VAL A 9 -7.99 -13.93 9.40
N LEU A 10 -9.10 -14.67 9.50
CA LEU A 10 -10.34 -14.15 10.08
C LEU A 10 -10.21 -13.79 11.57
N SER A 11 -9.34 -14.49 12.31
CA SER A 11 -9.06 -14.16 13.71
C SER A 11 -8.30 -12.84 13.84
N LYS A 12 -7.25 -12.61 13.03
CA LYS A 12 -6.48 -11.36 13.03
C LYS A 12 -7.28 -10.19 12.48
N ALA A 13 -8.10 -10.42 11.45
CA ALA A 13 -9.03 -9.41 10.94
C ALA A 13 -10.04 -8.95 12.00
N ALA A 14 -10.39 -9.78 12.99
CA ALA A 14 -11.26 -9.39 14.09
C ALA A 14 -10.59 -8.42 15.09
N ASP A 15 -9.26 -8.35 15.13
CA ASP A 15 -8.51 -7.39 15.96
C ASP A 15 -8.56 -5.96 15.40
N LEU A 16 -8.96 -5.81 14.13
CA LEU A 16 -9.19 -4.51 13.50
C LEU A 16 -10.64 -4.09 13.73
N ASP A 17 -10.92 -3.54 14.91
CA ASP A 17 -12.26 -3.04 15.22
C ASP A 17 -12.69 -1.85 14.32
N HIS A 18 -13.99 -1.59 14.28
CA HIS A 18 -14.57 -0.53 13.45
C HIS A 18 -14.13 0.89 13.84
N HIS A 19 -13.68 1.12 15.08
CA HIS A 19 -13.13 2.42 15.46
C HIS A 19 -11.76 2.61 14.84
N TRP A 20 -10.89 1.59 14.91
CA TRP A 20 -9.57 1.62 14.28
C TRP A 20 -9.69 1.76 12.76
N VAL A 21 -10.60 1.01 12.12
CA VAL A 21 -10.83 1.13 10.68
C VAL A 21 -11.29 2.55 10.32
N ALA A 22 -12.30 3.06 11.02
CA ALA A 22 -12.88 4.36 10.70
C ALA A 22 -11.96 5.55 11.04
N GLN A 23 -11.20 5.50 12.13
CA GLN A 23 -10.45 6.67 12.63
C GLN A 23 -8.96 6.62 12.28
N ALA A 24 -8.33 5.45 12.35
CA ALA A 24 -6.91 5.30 12.12
C ALA A 24 -6.61 4.87 10.68
N TRP A 25 -7.18 3.74 10.23
CA TRP A 25 -6.83 3.18 8.93
C TRP A 25 -7.28 4.06 7.76
N LEU A 26 -8.49 4.63 7.80
CA LEU A 26 -8.94 5.58 6.78
C LEU A 26 -8.05 6.84 6.70
N THR A 27 -7.58 7.32 7.85
CA THR A 27 -6.60 8.43 7.90
C THR A 27 -5.27 8.01 7.30
N ASP A 28 -4.80 6.80 7.61
CA ASP A 28 -3.55 6.24 7.09
C ASP A 28 -3.57 6.07 5.57
N VAL A 29 -4.69 5.68 4.97
CA VAL A 29 -4.83 5.58 3.50
C VAL A 29 -5.16 6.91 2.82
N GLY A 30 -5.33 7.99 3.60
CA GLY A 30 -5.58 9.34 3.09
C GLY A 30 -7.03 9.61 2.69
N LEU A 31 -7.99 8.91 3.29
CA LEU A 31 -9.42 9.04 3.03
C LEU A 31 -10.30 9.25 4.30
N PRO A 32 -9.90 10.12 5.26
CA PRO A 32 -10.65 10.32 6.50
C PRO A 32 -12.05 10.91 6.28
N GLN A 33 -12.35 11.51 5.12
CA GLN A 33 -13.68 12.01 4.81
C GLN A 33 -14.78 10.92 4.78
N TYR A 34 -14.40 9.63 4.68
CA TYR A 34 -15.36 8.51 4.72
C TYR A 34 -15.57 7.93 6.12
N SER A 35 -14.87 8.43 7.14
CA SER A 35 -14.86 7.88 8.50
C SER A 35 -16.26 7.72 9.08
N GLN A 36 -17.13 8.72 8.92
CA GLN A 36 -18.48 8.67 9.45
C GLN A 36 -19.29 7.50 8.88
N PHE A 37 -19.18 7.23 7.58
CA PHE A 37 -19.92 6.13 6.93
C PHE A 37 -19.39 4.77 7.36
N PHE A 38 -18.06 4.60 7.43
CA PHE A 38 -17.44 3.35 7.88
C PHE A 38 -17.78 3.06 9.35
N HIS A 39 -17.74 4.09 10.20
CA HIS A 39 -18.13 3.97 11.60
C HIS A 39 -19.61 3.60 11.75
N THR A 40 -20.51 4.31 11.07
CA THR A 40 -21.97 4.07 11.14
C THR A 40 -22.34 2.67 10.67
N HIS A 41 -21.65 2.14 9.66
CA HIS A 41 -21.89 0.78 9.14
C HIS A 41 -21.06 -0.30 9.86
N LEU A 42 -20.38 0.05 10.96
CA LEU A 42 -19.58 -0.88 11.79
C LEU A 42 -18.56 -1.67 10.98
N VAL A 43 -17.90 -1.02 10.01
CA VAL A 43 -16.92 -1.69 9.14
C VAL A 43 -15.67 -2.04 9.95
N ASP A 44 -15.55 -3.31 10.33
CA ASP A 44 -14.36 -3.90 10.97
C ASP A 44 -13.47 -4.61 9.93
N GLY A 45 -12.34 -5.18 10.36
CA GLY A 45 -11.40 -5.86 9.46
C GLY A 45 -11.99 -7.05 8.71
N ARG A 46 -12.99 -7.74 9.28
CA ARG A 46 -13.66 -8.87 8.61
C ARG A 46 -14.51 -8.37 7.45
N LEU A 47 -15.34 -7.35 7.67
CA LEU A 47 -16.14 -6.76 6.60
C LEU A 47 -15.23 -6.10 5.56
N LEU A 48 -14.18 -5.40 6.01
CA LEU A 48 -13.17 -4.77 5.17
C LEU A 48 -12.54 -5.78 4.20
N SER A 49 -12.26 -7.01 4.65
CA SER A 49 -11.67 -8.08 3.83
C SER A 49 -12.54 -8.53 2.64
N THR A 50 -13.84 -8.26 2.70
CA THR A 50 -14.83 -8.69 1.69
C THR A 50 -15.41 -7.56 0.86
N LEU A 51 -15.05 -6.30 1.13
CA LEU A 51 -15.64 -5.14 0.45
C LEU A 51 -15.35 -5.17 -1.07
N THR A 52 -16.41 -4.98 -1.85
CA THR A 52 -16.31 -4.81 -3.30
C THR A 52 -16.42 -3.34 -3.71
N ARG A 53 -16.11 -3.01 -4.99
CA ARG A 53 -16.36 -1.67 -5.55
C ARG A 53 -17.83 -1.26 -5.39
N THR A 54 -18.74 -2.21 -5.56
CA THR A 54 -20.18 -1.96 -5.41
C THR A 54 -20.57 -1.62 -3.98
N ASP A 55 -19.96 -2.27 -2.98
CA ASP A 55 -20.23 -1.96 -1.58
C ASP A 55 -19.72 -0.57 -1.21
N LEU A 56 -18.50 -0.24 -1.65
CA LEU A 56 -17.89 1.07 -1.48
C LEU A 56 -18.79 2.19 -2.04
N GLU A 57 -19.36 1.98 -3.22
CA GLU A 57 -20.24 2.96 -3.88
C GLU A 57 -21.62 3.06 -3.21
N LYS A 58 -22.31 1.92 -3.05
CA LYS A 58 -23.72 1.89 -2.66
C LYS A 58 -23.95 2.10 -1.17
N HIS A 59 -23.03 1.62 -0.32
CA HIS A 59 -23.23 1.59 1.13
C HIS A 59 -22.31 2.58 1.86
N LEU A 60 -21.12 2.83 1.31
CA LEU A 60 -20.08 3.64 1.98
C LEU A 60 -19.86 5.01 1.31
N HIS A 61 -20.67 5.35 0.30
CA HIS A 61 -20.66 6.63 -0.42
C HIS A 61 -19.31 7.03 -1.04
N VAL A 62 -18.50 6.03 -1.41
CA VAL A 62 -17.24 6.23 -2.13
C VAL A 62 -17.51 6.17 -3.63
N SER A 63 -18.01 7.28 -4.19
CA SER A 63 -18.36 7.36 -5.62
C SER A 63 -17.16 7.56 -6.56
N LYS A 64 -16.07 8.17 -6.07
CA LYS A 64 -14.88 8.43 -6.89
C LYS A 64 -14.12 7.13 -7.14
N LYS A 65 -14.00 6.72 -8.41
CA LYS A 65 -13.26 5.50 -8.82
C LYS A 65 -11.83 5.45 -8.30
N ALA A 66 -11.13 6.58 -8.26
CA ALA A 66 -9.78 6.67 -7.70
C ALA A 66 -9.74 6.33 -6.21
N HIS A 67 -10.72 6.80 -5.43
CA HIS A 67 -10.82 6.49 -4.00
C HIS A 67 -11.20 5.03 -3.77
N GLN A 68 -12.09 4.47 -4.60
CA GLN A 68 -12.41 3.04 -4.56
C GLN A 68 -11.16 2.20 -4.80
N ASN A 69 -10.35 2.56 -5.81
CA ASN A 69 -9.11 1.87 -6.12
C ASN A 69 -8.10 1.95 -4.98
N SER A 70 -7.93 3.15 -4.42
CA SER A 70 -7.10 3.40 -3.23
C SER A 70 -7.50 2.47 -2.06
N LEU A 71 -8.78 2.45 -1.68
CA LEU A 71 -9.24 1.58 -0.59
C LEU A 71 -8.98 0.10 -0.87
N LEU A 72 -9.28 -0.37 -2.08
CA LEU A 72 -9.08 -1.78 -2.45
C LEU A 72 -7.59 -2.19 -2.42
N LEU A 73 -6.68 -1.32 -2.82
CA LEU A 73 -5.24 -1.60 -2.73
C LEU A 73 -4.73 -1.53 -1.28
N GLY A 74 -5.28 -0.64 -0.46
CA GLY A 74 -5.05 -0.65 0.98
C GLY A 74 -5.53 -1.95 1.64
N ILE A 75 -6.68 -2.47 1.22
CA ILE A 75 -7.22 -3.77 1.67
C ILE A 75 -6.34 -4.92 1.16
N GLN A 76 -5.85 -4.85 -0.08
CA GLN A 76 -4.91 -5.83 -0.61
C GLN A 76 -3.61 -5.89 0.21
N LEU A 77 -3.07 -4.75 0.65
CA LEU A 77 -1.95 -4.72 1.58
C LEU A 77 -2.29 -5.40 2.92
N LEU A 78 -3.50 -5.20 3.46
CA LEU A 78 -3.91 -5.92 4.68
C LEU A 78 -3.95 -7.44 4.43
N HIS A 79 -4.43 -7.89 3.27
CA HIS A 79 -4.40 -9.32 2.90
C HIS A 79 -2.96 -9.86 2.83
N THR A 80 -2.01 -9.14 2.23
CA THR A 80 -0.61 -9.62 2.16
C THR A 80 0.06 -9.72 3.53
N LEU A 81 -0.46 -8.99 4.52
CA LEU A 81 -0.03 -9.04 5.92
C LEU A 81 -0.91 -9.96 6.78
N ASN A 82 -1.80 -10.74 6.18
CA ASN A 82 -2.76 -11.61 6.88
C ASN A 82 -3.63 -10.85 7.92
N PHE A 83 -3.91 -9.58 7.65
CA PHE A 83 -4.59 -8.66 8.57
C PHE A 83 -3.88 -8.48 9.92
N ASP A 84 -2.60 -8.83 10.02
CA ASP A 84 -1.83 -8.68 11.25
C ASP A 84 -1.45 -7.20 11.46
N LYS A 85 -2.16 -6.58 12.40
CA LYS A 85 -1.99 -5.17 12.78
C LYS A 85 -0.59 -4.88 13.31
N GLU A 86 0.00 -5.80 14.07
CA GLU A 86 1.30 -5.60 14.71
C GLU A 86 2.40 -5.60 13.65
N ILE A 87 2.33 -6.49 12.66
CA ILE A 87 3.28 -6.51 11.53
C ILE A 87 3.19 -5.20 10.73
N LEU A 88 1.97 -4.73 10.42
CA LEU A 88 1.78 -3.46 9.71
C LEU A 88 2.37 -2.28 10.50
N GLN A 89 2.12 -2.22 11.80
CA GLN A 89 2.64 -1.16 12.67
C GLN A 89 4.16 -1.21 12.83
N SER A 90 4.76 -2.41 12.96
CA SER A 90 6.22 -2.60 13.03
C SER A 90 6.88 -2.06 11.77
N ARG A 91 6.45 -2.50 10.58
CA ARG A 91 7.01 -2.04 9.30
C ARG A 91 6.90 -0.52 9.12
N ARG A 92 5.75 0.05 9.50
CA ARG A 92 5.54 1.52 9.47
C ARG A 92 6.47 2.28 10.42
N SER A 93 6.77 1.70 11.59
CA SER A 93 7.68 2.32 12.55
C SER A 93 9.13 2.34 12.05
N GLU A 94 9.56 1.28 11.37
CA GLU A 94 10.90 1.13 10.79
C GLU A 94 11.16 2.13 9.66
N CYS A 95 10.14 2.41 8.82
CA CYS A 95 10.24 3.38 7.73
C CYS A 95 9.90 4.83 8.12
N GLY A 96 9.67 5.11 9.41
CA GLY A 96 9.22 6.43 9.88
C GLY A 96 10.17 7.59 9.53
N ASN A 97 11.48 7.32 9.47
CA ASN A 97 12.54 8.29 9.15
C ASN A 97 13.44 7.85 7.98
N GLN A 98 13.10 6.76 7.31
CA GLN A 98 13.91 6.18 6.24
C GLN A 98 13.06 6.02 4.98
N ASN A 99 13.67 6.22 3.81
CA ASN A 99 13.00 6.09 2.52
C ASN A 99 12.97 4.63 2.06
N THR A 100 12.39 3.79 2.91
CA THR A 100 12.41 2.32 2.82
C THR A 100 10.99 1.78 2.91
N ASP A 101 10.77 0.60 2.35
CA ASP A 101 9.48 -0.10 2.41
C ASP A 101 8.24 0.77 2.04
N PRO A 102 8.21 1.39 0.85
CA PRO A 102 7.17 2.34 0.47
C PRO A 102 5.76 1.74 0.45
N ILE A 103 5.61 0.42 0.34
CA ILE A 103 4.28 -0.22 0.29
C ILE A 103 3.46 0.01 1.57
N VAL A 104 4.09 0.11 2.74
CA VAL A 104 3.38 0.30 4.02
C VAL A 104 3.17 1.77 4.38
N TRP A 105 3.67 2.70 3.56
CA TRP A 105 3.62 4.12 3.87
C TRP A 105 2.19 4.62 3.99
N THR A 106 1.93 5.36 5.06
CA THR A 106 0.68 6.11 5.22
C THR A 106 0.70 7.35 4.34
N CYS A 107 -0.48 7.91 4.06
CA CYS A 107 -0.64 9.23 3.47
C CYS A 107 0.21 10.27 4.22
N HIS A 108 0.23 10.22 5.55
CA HIS A 108 1.07 11.09 6.38
C HIS A 108 2.56 10.90 6.12
N ARG A 109 3.04 9.65 5.99
CA ARG A 109 4.46 9.38 5.69
C ARG A 109 4.86 9.90 4.31
N ILE A 110 3.96 9.83 3.32
CA ILE A 110 4.16 10.42 1.99
C ILE A 110 4.20 11.95 2.09
N ILE A 111 3.28 12.57 2.81
CA ILE A 111 3.29 14.03 3.04
C ILE A 111 4.62 14.47 3.65
N LYS A 112 5.15 13.72 4.62
CA LYS A 112 6.48 13.95 5.19
C LYS A 112 7.57 13.83 4.12
N TRP A 113 7.57 12.77 3.31
CA TRP A 113 8.53 12.59 2.22
C TRP A 113 8.49 13.73 1.19
N ILE A 114 7.29 14.16 0.76
CA ILE A 114 7.11 15.30 -0.16
C ILE A 114 7.73 16.58 0.43
N LYS A 115 7.62 16.78 1.74
CA LYS A 115 8.27 17.92 2.44
C LYS A 115 9.79 17.77 2.48
N GLU A 116 10.31 16.55 2.62
CA GLU A 116 11.76 16.24 2.64
C GLU A 116 12.43 16.44 1.27
N ILE A 117 11.71 16.25 0.17
CA ILE A 117 12.21 16.48 -1.20
C ILE A 117 11.95 17.91 -1.71
N ASP A 118 11.81 18.88 -0.80
CA ASP A 118 11.59 20.30 -1.09
C ASP A 118 10.28 20.67 -1.82
N LEU A 119 9.25 19.82 -1.74
CA LEU A 119 7.92 20.07 -2.35
C LEU A 119 6.84 20.43 -1.33
N LYS A 120 7.24 21.02 -0.19
CA LYS A 120 6.36 21.32 0.95
C LYS A 120 5.14 22.18 0.62
N GLU A 121 5.22 23.07 -0.38
CA GLU A 121 4.10 23.93 -0.79
C GLU A 121 2.91 23.14 -1.39
N PHE A 122 3.15 21.91 -1.86
CA PHE A 122 2.13 21.04 -2.45
C PHE A 122 1.67 19.93 -1.50
N ALA A 123 2.43 19.67 -0.43
CA ALA A 123 2.31 18.46 0.37
C ALA A 123 0.92 18.26 1.00
N ASP A 124 0.31 19.34 1.49
CA ASP A 124 -0.99 19.24 2.17
C ASP A 124 -2.15 18.96 1.20
N ASN A 125 -1.94 19.10 -0.13
CA ASN A 125 -2.93 18.71 -1.14
C ASN A 125 -3.17 17.19 -1.20
N LEU A 126 -2.27 16.39 -0.62
CA LEU A 126 -2.49 14.93 -0.51
C LEU A 126 -3.55 14.55 0.53
N GLN A 127 -3.96 15.47 1.40
CA GLN A 127 -5.07 15.21 2.32
C GLN A 127 -6.34 14.90 1.53
N ASN A 128 -7.05 13.84 1.93
CA ASN A 128 -8.28 13.36 1.29
C ASN A 128 -8.11 12.84 -0.16
N SER A 129 -6.87 12.70 -0.65
CA SER A 129 -6.57 12.24 -2.02
C SER A 129 -6.64 10.73 -2.20
N GLY A 130 -6.49 9.96 -1.12
CA GLY A 130 -6.31 8.51 -1.16
C GLY A 130 -4.92 8.04 -1.57
N VAL A 131 -3.94 8.94 -1.68
CA VAL A 131 -2.55 8.55 -1.97
C VAL A 131 -1.88 8.00 -0.70
N HIS A 132 -1.43 6.74 -0.78
CA HIS A 132 -0.70 6.00 0.24
C HIS A 132 0.24 4.98 -0.43
N GLY A 133 1.05 4.27 0.36
CA GLY A 133 2.09 3.37 -0.13
C GLY A 133 1.59 2.23 -1.01
N ALA A 134 0.49 1.59 -0.63
CA ALA A 134 -0.06 0.46 -1.37
C ALA A 134 -0.49 0.86 -2.79
N ILE A 135 -1.15 2.01 -2.98
CA ILE A 135 -1.48 2.48 -4.33
C ILE A 135 -0.22 2.88 -5.14
N MET A 136 0.82 3.43 -4.50
CA MET A 136 2.07 3.78 -5.18
C MET A 136 2.82 2.55 -5.72
N VAL A 137 2.74 1.41 -5.02
CA VAL A 137 3.54 0.21 -5.31
C VAL A 137 2.74 -0.87 -6.04
N LEU A 138 1.45 -1.05 -5.71
CA LEU A 138 0.64 -2.15 -6.22
C LEU A 138 -0.18 -1.78 -7.48
N ASP A 139 -0.41 -0.48 -7.74
CA ASP A 139 -1.10 -0.05 -8.95
C ASP A 139 -0.12 0.17 -10.11
N PRO A 140 -0.13 -0.69 -11.16
CA PRO A 140 0.79 -0.54 -12.29
C PRO A 140 0.54 0.72 -13.12
N SER A 141 -0.62 1.37 -12.95
CA SER A 141 -0.96 2.64 -13.62
C SER A 141 -0.56 3.88 -12.81
N PHE A 142 -0.11 3.71 -11.57
CA PHE A 142 0.32 4.83 -10.74
C PHE A 142 1.68 5.36 -11.21
N SER A 143 1.74 6.65 -11.51
CA SER A 143 2.90 7.31 -12.12
C SER A 143 3.20 8.65 -11.45
N SER A 144 4.34 9.25 -11.81
CA SER A 144 4.68 10.62 -11.39
C SER A 144 3.63 11.65 -11.81
N ASP A 145 2.93 11.43 -12.94
CA ASP A 145 1.85 12.32 -13.38
C ASP A 145 0.60 12.17 -12.52
N THR A 146 0.28 10.95 -12.08
CA THR A 146 -0.81 10.70 -11.12
C THR A 146 -0.51 11.36 -9.78
N MET A 147 0.72 11.20 -9.27
CA MET A 147 1.18 11.86 -8.04
C MET A 147 1.16 13.39 -8.16
N ALA A 148 1.68 13.95 -9.27
CA ALA A 148 1.68 15.39 -9.52
C ALA A 148 0.25 15.96 -9.58
N THR A 149 -0.70 15.19 -10.13
CA THR A 149 -2.12 15.56 -10.14
C THR A 149 -2.71 15.59 -8.73
N ALA A 150 -2.41 14.59 -7.90
CA ALA A 150 -2.84 14.55 -6.50
C ALA A 150 -2.24 15.68 -5.65
N LEU A 151 -1.00 16.07 -5.95
CA LEU A 151 -0.32 17.23 -5.35
C LEU A 151 -0.82 18.58 -5.89
N CYS A 152 -1.72 18.58 -6.89
CA CYS A 152 -2.17 19.77 -7.61
C CYS A 152 -1.02 20.59 -8.23
N ILE A 153 0.06 19.94 -8.67
CA ILE A 153 1.17 20.59 -9.40
C ILE A 153 0.70 20.86 -10.84
N PRO A 154 0.67 22.10 -11.32
CA PRO A 154 0.26 22.40 -12.70
C PRO A 154 1.14 21.71 -13.77
N CYS A 155 0.57 21.43 -14.95
CA CYS A 155 1.29 20.76 -16.05
C CYS A 155 2.47 21.59 -16.60
N ASN A 156 2.43 22.92 -16.45
CA ASN A 156 3.49 23.83 -16.90
C ASN A 156 4.65 23.98 -15.91
N LYS A 157 4.57 23.45 -14.68
CA LYS A 157 5.69 23.42 -13.71
C LYS A 157 6.64 22.25 -14.04
N HIS A 158 7.24 22.25 -15.23
CA HIS A 158 8.04 21.13 -15.74
C HIS A 158 9.22 20.73 -14.85
N MET A 159 9.96 21.71 -14.30
CA MET A 159 11.09 21.43 -13.41
C MET A 159 10.66 20.71 -12.12
N VAL A 160 9.54 21.15 -11.53
CA VAL A 160 8.98 20.53 -10.31
C VAL A 160 8.51 19.10 -10.58
N ARG A 161 7.85 18.88 -11.72
CA ARG A 161 7.39 17.55 -12.15
C ARG A 161 8.55 16.60 -12.46
N HIS A 162 9.62 17.12 -13.08
CA HIS A 162 10.84 16.35 -13.34
C HIS A 162 11.52 15.94 -12.02
N HIS A 163 11.68 16.88 -11.09
CA HIS A 163 12.21 16.61 -9.76
C HIS A 163 11.40 15.53 -9.02
N LEU A 164 10.08 15.67 -8.96
CA LEU A 164 9.20 14.66 -8.36
C LEU A 164 9.40 13.27 -8.98
N ASN A 165 9.50 13.19 -10.31
CA ASN A 165 9.71 11.94 -11.02
C ASN A 165 11.06 11.28 -10.68
N ASP A 166 12.13 12.05 -10.58
CA ASP A 166 13.45 11.53 -10.23
C ASP A 166 13.50 11.03 -8.78
N GLU A 167 12.89 11.77 -7.86
CA GLU A 167 12.73 11.36 -6.46
C GLU A 167 11.88 10.10 -6.32
N MET A 168 10.78 9.97 -7.07
CA MET A 168 9.96 8.74 -7.09
C MET A 168 10.75 7.53 -7.61
N LYS A 169 11.55 7.70 -8.66
CA LYS A 169 12.41 6.63 -9.19
C LYS A 169 13.49 6.21 -8.18
N ALA A 170 14.07 7.18 -7.47
CA ALA A 170 15.05 6.92 -6.42
C ALA A 170 14.43 6.11 -5.27
N LEU A 171 13.20 6.46 -4.87
CA LEU A 171 12.45 5.75 -3.82
C LEU A 171 12.19 4.29 -4.19
N VAL A 172 11.68 4.02 -5.41
CA VAL A 172 11.41 2.65 -5.88
C VAL A 172 12.71 1.84 -5.99
N SER A 173 13.78 2.45 -6.52
CA SER A 173 15.07 1.80 -6.65
C SER A 173 15.71 1.44 -5.30
N ALA A 174 15.47 2.24 -4.26
CA ALA A 174 15.93 1.96 -2.91
C ALA A 174 15.15 0.79 -2.26
N ALA A 175 13.84 0.73 -2.49
CA ALA A 175 12.99 -0.35 -2.00
C ALA A 175 13.40 -1.72 -2.57
N SER A 176 13.63 -1.81 -3.89
CA SER A 176 14.01 -3.07 -4.54
C SER A 176 15.35 -3.64 -4.03
N ARG A 177 16.27 -2.79 -3.55
CA ARG A 177 17.56 -3.25 -2.98
C ARG A 177 17.40 -3.93 -1.62
N GLN A 178 16.35 -3.61 -0.87
CA GLN A 178 16.15 -4.13 0.47
C GLN A 178 15.43 -5.47 0.48
N GLU A 179 14.59 -5.76 -0.50
CA GLU A 179 13.94 -7.07 -0.65
C GLU A 179 14.95 -8.20 -0.86
N HIS A 180 16.08 -7.90 -1.51
CA HIS A 180 17.21 -8.84 -1.63
C HIS A 180 17.84 -9.18 -0.26
N VAL A 181 17.68 -8.32 0.75
CA VAL A 181 18.16 -8.53 2.13
C VAL A 181 17.16 -9.36 2.95
N TRP A 182 15.85 -9.15 2.77
CA TRP A 182 14.80 -9.98 3.42
C TRP A 182 14.73 -11.40 2.83
N MET A 183 15.00 -11.55 1.53
CA MET A 183 15.17 -12.85 0.87
C MET A 183 16.52 -13.50 1.19
N GLY A 184 17.57 -12.70 1.45
CA GLY A 184 18.90 -13.19 1.85
C GLY A 184 18.97 -13.71 3.30
N THR A 185 18.30 -13.02 4.23
CA THR A 185 18.20 -13.43 5.64
C THR A 185 17.33 -14.66 5.87
N SER A 186 16.40 -14.96 4.95
CA SER A 186 15.64 -16.22 4.95
C SER A 186 16.38 -17.37 4.23
N LYS A 187 17.36 -17.07 3.37
CA LYS A 187 18.19 -18.07 2.68
C LYS A 187 19.30 -18.66 3.54
N GLU A 188 19.86 -17.92 4.50
CA GLU A 188 20.89 -18.45 5.41
C GLU A 188 20.41 -19.59 6.33
N ARG A 189 19.11 -19.90 6.36
CA ARG A 189 18.59 -21.09 7.04
C ARG A 189 18.40 -22.30 6.11
N ASN A 190 18.66 -22.18 4.81
CA ASN A 190 18.55 -23.29 3.87
C ASN A 190 19.44 -23.06 2.62
N GLU A 191 20.76 -23.07 2.82
CA GLU A 191 21.71 -23.28 1.72
C GLU A 191 22.38 -24.64 1.89
N ASN A 192 21.75 -25.66 1.30
CA ASN A 192 22.48 -26.66 0.54
C ASN A 192 21.74 -26.85 -0.80
N VAL A 193 22.46 -26.50 -1.87
CA VAL A 193 22.30 -26.88 -3.28
C VAL A 193 22.06 -25.73 -4.27
N CYS A 194 23.16 -25.47 -4.99
CA CYS A 194 23.37 -25.02 -6.37
C CYS A 194 22.85 -23.67 -6.89
N SER A 195 23.85 -22.95 -7.39
CA SER A 195 23.90 -21.81 -8.31
C SER A 195 23.10 -21.98 -9.60
N GLU A 196 22.46 -20.90 -10.07
CA GLU A 196 22.63 -20.40 -11.44
C GLU A 196 22.01 -18.99 -11.68
N LYS A 197 22.89 -18.08 -12.13
CA LYS A 197 22.79 -16.93 -13.07
C LYS A 197 21.54 -16.04 -13.13
N GLU A 198 21.79 -14.75 -12.90
CA GLU A 198 20.96 -13.55 -13.10
C GLU A 198 20.39 -13.40 -14.53
N ASN A 199 19.14 -12.93 -14.66
CA ASN A 199 18.65 -12.30 -15.89
C ASN A 199 17.48 -11.32 -15.63
N LYS A 200 17.31 -10.35 -16.54
CA LYS A 200 16.41 -9.16 -16.54
C LYS A 200 14.88 -9.39 -16.42
N SER A 201 14.43 -10.46 -15.77
CA SER A 201 13.01 -10.83 -15.58
C SER A 201 12.35 -10.30 -14.30
N ASP A 202 13.10 -9.58 -13.45
CA ASP A 202 12.70 -9.38 -12.05
C ASP A 202 11.58 -8.35 -11.82
N PHE A 203 11.26 -7.51 -12.81
CA PHE A 203 10.14 -6.57 -12.70
C PHE A 203 8.78 -7.29 -12.82
N TYR A 204 8.71 -8.35 -13.63
CA TYR A 204 7.53 -9.21 -13.69
C TYR A 204 7.43 -10.11 -12.47
N CYS A 205 8.56 -10.47 -11.84
CA CYS A 205 8.57 -11.30 -10.64
C CYS A 205 7.90 -10.59 -9.46
N PHE A 206 8.02 -9.26 -9.29
CA PHE A 206 7.41 -8.57 -8.15
C PHE A 206 5.87 -8.56 -8.19
N THR A 207 5.29 -8.27 -9.36
CA THR A 207 3.84 -8.36 -9.55
C THR A 207 3.37 -9.81 -9.50
N VAL A 208 4.14 -10.76 -10.05
CA VAL A 208 3.82 -12.19 -10.07
C VAL A 208 3.99 -12.85 -8.69
N TYR A 209 4.92 -12.43 -7.84
CA TYR A 209 5.13 -13.00 -6.50
C TYR A 209 4.03 -12.55 -5.55
N ILE A 210 3.64 -11.26 -5.61
CA ILE A 210 2.45 -10.77 -4.89
C ILE A 210 1.18 -11.44 -5.45
N TYR A 211 1.05 -11.60 -6.78
CA TYR A 211 -0.05 -12.38 -7.37
C TYR A 211 -0.03 -13.86 -6.93
N ALA A 212 1.12 -14.50 -6.80
CA ALA A 212 1.25 -15.92 -6.44
C ALA A 212 0.97 -16.18 -4.96
N THR A 213 1.27 -15.21 -4.08
CA THR A 213 0.90 -15.31 -2.64
C THR A 213 -0.56 -14.94 -2.36
N VAL A 214 -1.21 -14.12 -3.20
CA VAL A 214 -2.58 -13.61 -2.96
C VAL A 214 -3.64 -14.36 -3.78
N TYR A 215 -3.31 -14.82 -4.99
CA TYR A 215 -4.21 -15.59 -5.85
C TYR A 215 -3.74 -17.04 -5.95
N HIS A 216 -4.10 -17.86 -4.96
CA HIS A 216 -4.13 -19.31 -5.12
C HIS A 216 -5.31 -19.71 -6.04
N PHE A 217 -5.30 -19.23 -7.29
CA PHE A 217 -6.15 -19.79 -8.34
C PHE A 217 -5.47 -21.06 -8.83
N THR A 218 -6.14 -22.18 -8.57
CA THR A 218 -5.97 -23.50 -9.15
C THR A 218 -5.39 -23.45 -10.57
N ILE A 219 -4.13 -23.87 -10.74
CA ILE A 219 -3.68 -24.43 -12.02
C ILE A 219 -4.15 -25.88 -12.03
N ILE A 220 -5.22 -26.15 -12.79
CA ILE A 220 -5.40 -27.42 -13.48
C ILE A 220 -4.69 -27.27 -14.83
#